data_AF-A0A917UE54-F1
#
_entry.id   AF-A0A917UE54-F1
#
_cell.length_a   1.000
_cell.length_b   1.000
_cell.length_c   1.000
_cell.angle_alpha   90.00
_cell.angle_beta   90.00
_cell.angle_gamma   90.00
#
_symmetry.space_group_name_H-M   'P 1'
#
loop_
_entity.id
_entity.type
_entity.pdbx_description
1 polymer ?
#
loop_
_entity_poly.entity_id
_entity_poly.type
_entity_poly.pdbx_seq_one_letter_code
_entity_poly.pdbx_strand_id
1 'polypeptide(L)'
;MEARKNIRLSRGSDRRHQFPGRQRRVNLRFDEEEHRDVVGAADRAGLTPAGFCATAALAAARGTTPPGGRVPGTAVTRHELAELQRELFAARTAIIRTGTNLNQALAALNATGEAPVWLGLAVARCERSLGQLDLLVADVDRRLR
;
A
#
# COMPACT_ATOMS: atom_id res chain seq x y z
N MET A 1 -34.20 15.95 -28.74
CA MET A 1 -34.71 16.28 -27.39
C MET A 1 -34.14 15.23 -26.44
N GLU A 2 -32.90 15.43 -26.00
CA GLU A 2 -32.07 14.38 -25.41
C GLU A 2 -32.01 14.57 -23.89
N ALA A 3 -32.61 13.63 -23.17
CA ALA A 3 -32.69 13.64 -21.72
C ALA A 3 -31.33 13.28 -21.11
N ARG A 4 -30.63 14.28 -20.57
CA ARG A 4 -29.39 14.07 -19.80
C ARG A 4 -29.73 13.35 -18.48
N LYS A 5 -29.31 12.08 -18.40
CA LYS A 5 -29.36 11.26 -17.18
C LYS A 5 -28.43 11.90 -16.13
N ASN A 6 -29.03 12.45 -15.07
CA ASN A 6 -28.31 12.94 -13.90
C ASN A 6 -27.63 11.78 -13.16
N ILE A 7 -26.32 11.61 -13.37
CA ILE A 7 -25.46 10.75 -12.56
C ILE A 7 -25.36 11.39 -11.18
N ARG A 8 -26.04 10.82 -10.18
CA ARG A 8 -25.84 11.18 -8.78
C ARG A 8 -24.48 10.61 -8.36
N LEU A 9 -23.44 11.42 -8.46
CA LEU A 9 -22.14 11.11 -7.85
C LEU A 9 -22.38 10.86 -6.36
N SER A 10 -22.04 9.65 -5.91
CA SER A 10 -22.10 9.24 -4.51
C SER A 10 -21.41 10.30 -3.65
N ARG A 11 -22.10 10.81 -2.62
CA ARG A 11 -21.51 11.79 -1.68
C ARG A 11 -20.31 11.13 -0.99
N GLY A 12 -19.09 11.52 -1.40
CA GLY A 12 -17.86 11.15 -0.71
C GLY A 12 -17.96 11.46 0.79
N SER A 13 -17.24 10.71 1.62
CA SER A 13 -17.31 10.87 3.07
C SER A 13 -16.81 12.26 3.46
N ASP A 14 -17.60 12.99 4.24
CA ASP A 14 -17.10 14.17 4.93
C ASP A 14 -16.06 13.78 5.98
N ARG A 15 -15.17 14.72 6.30
CA ARG A 15 -14.22 14.55 7.39
C ARG A 15 -14.96 14.26 8.70
N ARG A 16 -14.31 13.48 9.57
CA ARG A 16 -14.82 13.18 10.92
C ARG A 16 -15.32 14.46 11.61
N HIS A 17 -16.61 14.43 11.97
CA HIS A 17 -17.30 15.50 12.68
C HIS A 17 -16.63 15.76 14.03
N GLN A 18 -16.52 17.04 14.41
CA GLN A 18 -15.96 17.46 15.69
C GLN A 18 -16.91 18.45 16.36
N PHE A 19 -17.09 18.30 17.67
CA PHE A 19 -17.80 19.24 18.53
C PHE A 19 -16.88 19.70 19.68
N PRO A 20 -16.68 21.01 19.88
CA PRO A 20 -17.20 22.12 19.08
C PRO A 20 -16.69 22.10 17.63
N GLY A 21 -17.50 22.66 16.71
CA GLY A 21 -17.12 22.76 15.29
C GLY A 21 -15.82 23.56 15.09
N ARG A 22 -15.11 23.27 14.00
CA ARG A 22 -13.86 23.99 13.66
C ARG A 22 -14.15 25.49 13.45
N GLN A 23 -13.48 26.35 14.22
CA GLN A 23 -13.78 27.79 14.26
C GLN A 23 -13.09 28.62 13.17
N ARG A 24 -12.08 28.07 12.48
CA ARG A 24 -11.30 28.79 11.47
C ARG A 24 -11.54 28.19 10.09
N ARG A 25 -11.75 29.05 9.09
CA ARG A 25 -11.96 28.68 7.68
C ARG A 25 -10.96 29.38 6.78
N VAL A 26 -10.54 28.70 5.72
CA VAL A 26 -9.73 29.23 4.61
C VAL A 26 -10.53 29.00 3.34
N ASN A 27 -10.69 30.03 2.51
CA ASN A 27 -11.37 29.93 1.22
C ASN A 27 -10.33 29.79 0.11
N LEU A 28 -10.44 28.73 -0.67
CA LEU A 28 -9.59 28.48 -1.84
C LEU A 28 -10.32 28.97 -3.09
N ARG A 29 -9.58 29.48 -4.05
CA ARG A 29 -10.06 29.78 -5.41
C ARG A 29 -9.24 28.94 -6.37
N PHE A 30 -9.92 28.32 -7.31
CA PHE A 30 -9.35 27.48 -8.34
C PHE A 30 -9.87 27.96 -9.69
N ASP A 31 -9.05 27.87 -10.73
CA ASP A 31 -9.57 27.82 -12.08
C ASP A 31 -10.22 26.45 -12.39
N GLU A 32 -10.74 26.29 -13.60
CA GLU A 32 -11.46 25.07 -14.00
C GLU A 32 -10.56 23.84 -14.07
N GLU A 33 -9.29 24.02 -14.44
CA GLU A 33 -8.32 22.91 -14.53
C GLU A 33 -7.91 22.46 -13.13
N GLU A 34 -7.51 23.41 -12.28
CA GLU A 34 -7.19 23.19 -10.88
C GLU A 34 -8.36 22.54 -10.13
N HIS A 35 -9.58 23.00 -10.38
CA HIS A 35 -10.76 22.44 -9.75
C HIS A 35 -10.99 20.97 -10.15
N ARG A 36 -10.84 20.66 -11.45
CA ARG A 36 -10.99 19.30 -11.98
C ARG A 36 -9.97 18.34 -11.38
N ASP A 37 -8.73 18.78 -11.22
CA ASP A 37 -7.67 17.98 -10.59
C ASP A 37 -7.98 17.68 -9.12
N VAL A 38 -8.46 18.69 -8.38
CA VAL A 38 -8.90 18.52 -6.99
C VAL A 38 -10.08 17.56 -6.88
N VAL A 39 -11.07 17.67 -7.77
CA VAL A 39 -12.23 16.75 -7.79
C VAL A 39 -11.77 15.33 -8.05
N GLY A 40 -10.94 15.10 -9.08
CA GLY A 40 -10.43 13.78 -9.39
C GLY A 40 -9.59 13.18 -8.26
N ALA A 41 -8.79 14.00 -7.57
CA ALA A 41 -8.02 13.55 -6.41
C ALA A 41 -8.91 13.23 -5.20
N ALA A 42 -9.95 14.03 -4.97
CA ALA A 42 -10.91 13.81 -3.91
C ALA A 42 -11.71 12.52 -4.14
N ASP A 43 -12.13 12.26 -5.38
CA ASP A 43 -12.85 11.03 -5.77
C ASP A 43 -11.99 9.79 -5.52
N ARG A 44 -10.71 9.81 -5.93
CA ARG A 44 -9.76 8.71 -5.65
C ARG A 44 -9.56 8.48 -4.15
N ALA A 45 -9.68 9.53 -3.35
CA ALA A 45 -9.57 9.46 -1.89
C ALA A 45 -10.89 9.15 -1.18
N GLY A 46 -12.03 9.08 -1.89
CA GLY A 46 -13.36 8.90 -1.31
C GLY A 46 -13.85 10.07 -0.45
N LEU A 47 -13.34 11.28 -0.71
CA LEU A 47 -13.61 12.50 0.06
C LEU A 47 -14.36 13.54 -0.77
N THR A 48 -15.02 14.49 -0.11
CA THR A 48 -15.47 15.72 -0.79
C THR A 48 -14.26 16.59 -1.20
N PRO A 49 -14.34 17.44 -2.24
CA PRO A 49 -13.23 18.32 -2.62
C PRO A 49 -12.70 19.18 -1.45
N ALA A 50 -13.60 19.77 -0.65
CA ALA A 50 -13.22 20.51 0.56
C ALA A 50 -12.57 19.59 1.61
N GLY A 51 -13.12 18.39 1.79
CA GLY A 51 -12.59 17.31 2.62
C GLY A 51 -11.22 16.81 2.17
N PHE A 52 -10.90 16.82 0.89
CA PHE A 52 -9.58 16.53 0.36
C PHE A 52 -8.61 17.69 0.60
N CYS A 53 -8.94 18.90 0.14
CA CYS A 53 -8.05 20.08 0.22
C CYS A 53 -7.53 20.32 1.62
N ALA A 54 -8.40 20.41 2.63
CA ALA A 54 -7.91 20.71 3.96
C ALA A 54 -7.21 19.50 4.64
N THR A 55 -7.26 18.28 4.10
CA THR A 55 -6.57 17.10 4.66
C THR A 55 -5.19 17.04 4.04
N ALA A 56 -5.09 17.30 2.73
CA ALA A 56 -3.84 17.54 2.05
C ALA A 56 -3.08 18.72 2.68
N ALA A 57 -3.73 19.85 2.97
CA ALA A 57 -3.10 20.98 3.63
C ALA A 57 -2.60 20.67 5.04
N LEU A 58 -3.40 19.94 5.85
CA LEU A 58 -2.97 19.50 7.18
C LEU A 58 -1.84 18.48 7.12
N ALA A 59 -1.88 17.57 6.15
CA ALA A 59 -0.83 16.58 5.96
C ALA A 59 0.49 17.25 5.57
N ALA A 60 0.45 18.18 4.60
CA ALA A 60 1.60 18.99 4.22
C ALA A 60 2.17 19.79 5.40
N ALA A 61 1.32 20.48 6.16
CA ALA A 61 1.74 21.25 7.34
C ALA A 61 2.33 20.39 8.47
N ARG A 62 2.01 19.09 8.52
CA ARG A 62 2.49 18.14 9.51
C ARG A 62 3.64 17.25 9.01
N GLY A 63 4.07 17.40 7.75
CA GLY A 63 5.05 16.52 7.13
C GLY A 63 4.55 15.07 6.97
N THR A 64 3.24 14.86 6.86
CA THR A 64 2.64 13.54 6.66
C THR A 64 2.05 13.38 5.26
N THR A 65 1.81 12.14 4.84
CA THR A 65 1.21 11.83 3.53
C THR A 65 -0.31 12.09 3.58
N PRO A 66 -0.90 12.82 2.61
CA PRO A 66 -2.35 12.94 2.50
C PRO A 66 -3.03 11.57 2.32
N PRO A 67 -4.26 11.36 2.80
CA PRO A 67 -5.03 10.17 2.49
C PRO A 67 -5.34 10.10 1.00
N GLY A 68 -5.13 8.93 0.39
CA GLY A 68 -5.16 8.73 -1.06
C GLY A 68 -3.98 9.38 -1.80
N GLY A 69 -3.08 10.06 -1.08
CA GLY A 69 -1.85 10.63 -1.61
C GLY A 69 -0.86 9.52 -1.93
N ARG A 70 -0.29 9.58 -3.13
CA ARG A 70 0.91 8.82 -3.48
C ARG A 70 2.05 9.27 -2.58
N VAL A 71 2.95 8.35 -2.25
CA VAL A 71 4.21 8.67 -1.58
C VAL A 71 5.00 9.56 -2.53
N PRO A 72 5.48 10.75 -2.09
CA PRO A 72 6.23 11.66 -2.95
C PRO A 72 7.39 10.96 -3.65
N GLY A 73 7.51 11.16 -4.97
CA GLY A 73 8.52 10.50 -5.81
C GLY A 73 8.19 9.08 -6.26
N THR A 74 6.97 8.58 -6.01
CA THR A 74 6.53 7.24 -6.46
C THR A 74 5.10 7.26 -6.99
N ALA A 75 4.73 6.24 -7.76
CA ALA A 75 3.35 6.04 -8.23
C ALA A 75 2.41 5.42 -7.16
N VAL A 76 2.93 5.11 -5.96
CA VAL A 76 2.31 4.19 -5.00
C VAL A 76 1.70 4.93 -3.82
N THR A 77 0.53 4.53 -3.38
CA THR A 77 -0.09 5.03 -2.14
C THR A 77 0.58 4.43 -0.90
N ARG A 78 0.45 5.10 0.25
CA ARG A 78 0.92 4.56 1.54
C ARG A 78 0.29 3.20 1.87
N HIS A 79 -0.96 2.98 1.45
CA HIS A 79 -1.66 1.72 1.70
C HIS A 79 -1.03 0.58 0.89
N GLU A 80 -0.82 0.79 -0.41
CA GLU A 80 -0.14 -0.18 -1.27
C GLU A 80 1.29 -0.47 -0.80
N LEU A 81 2.02 0.54 -0.31
CA LEU A 81 3.35 0.33 0.28
C LEU A 81 3.29 -0.54 1.56
N ALA A 82 2.25 -0.35 2.38
CA ALA A 82 2.05 -1.15 3.59
C ALA A 82 1.67 -2.61 3.28
N GLU A 83 0.93 -2.86 2.21
CA GLU A 83 0.67 -4.23 1.72
C GLU A 83 1.96 -4.89 1.23
N LEU A 84 2.72 -4.20 0.36
CA LEU A 84 4.03 -4.71 -0.11
C LEU A 84 4.99 -5.01 1.04
N GLN A 85 5.03 -4.14 2.06
CA GLN A 85 5.84 -4.36 3.24
C GLN A 85 5.42 -5.62 4.00
N ARG A 86 4.10 -5.89 4.14
CA ARG A 86 3.61 -7.12 4.77
C ARG A 86 4.00 -8.37 3.97
N GLU A 87 3.85 -8.32 2.65
CA GLU A 87 4.20 -9.43 1.77
C GLU A 87 5.71 -9.73 1.83
N LEU A 88 6.55 -8.70 1.82
CA LEU A 88 8.00 -8.85 1.99
C LEU A 88 8.37 -9.45 3.37
N PHE A 89 7.71 -9.04 4.46
CA PHE A 89 7.96 -9.63 5.77
C PHE A 89 7.54 -11.11 5.85
N ALA A 90 6.42 -11.47 5.21
CA ALA A 90 5.97 -12.85 5.12
C ALA A 90 6.98 -13.71 4.34
N ALA A 91 7.44 -13.23 3.18
CA ALA A 91 8.46 -13.89 2.37
C ALA A 91 9.78 -14.06 3.15
N ARG A 92 10.26 -13.00 3.83
CA ARG A 92 11.45 -13.06 4.70
C ARG A 92 11.31 -14.13 5.78
N THR A 93 10.17 -14.20 6.44
CA THR A 93 9.91 -15.19 7.49
C THR A 93 9.93 -16.62 6.94
N ALA A 94 9.37 -16.84 5.75
CA ALA A 94 9.39 -18.15 5.09
C ALA A 94 10.81 -18.59 4.74
N ILE A 95 11.65 -17.67 4.24
CA ILE A 95 13.06 -17.94 3.92
C ILE A 95 13.85 -18.31 5.18
N ILE A 96 13.71 -17.53 6.27
CA ILE A 96 14.42 -17.81 7.53
C ILE A 96 14.08 -19.21 8.05
N ARG A 97 12.78 -19.58 8.08
CA ARG A 97 12.35 -20.92 8.53
C ARG A 97 12.94 -22.02 7.65
N THR A 98 13.03 -21.77 6.35
CA THR A 98 13.62 -22.75 5.42
C THR A 98 15.12 -22.91 5.66
N GLY A 99 15.86 -21.82 5.87
CA GLY A 99 17.27 -21.87 6.26
C GLY A 99 17.49 -22.64 7.56
N THR A 100 16.64 -22.45 8.57
CA THR A 100 16.68 -23.25 9.81
C THR A 100 16.48 -24.74 9.55
N ASN A 101 15.50 -25.10 8.72
CA ASN A 101 15.25 -26.50 8.36
C ASN A 101 16.43 -27.11 7.60
N LEU A 102 17.01 -26.40 6.64
CA LEU A 102 18.19 -26.88 5.92
C LEU A 102 19.39 -27.08 6.85
N ASN A 103 19.59 -26.15 7.80
CA ASN A 103 20.68 -26.26 8.78
C ASN A 103 20.50 -27.48 9.70
N GLN A 104 19.24 -27.77 10.10
CA GLN A 104 18.92 -28.99 10.86
C GLN A 104 19.18 -30.25 10.03
N ALA A 105 18.88 -30.23 8.73
CA ALA A 105 19.13 -31.38 7.86
C ALA A 105 20.62 -31.65 7.67
N LEU A 106 21.42 -30.60 7.49
CA LEU A 106 22.88 -30.71 7.43
C LEU A 106 23.46 -31.22 8.75
N ALA A 107 22.96 -30.75 9.89
CA ALA A 107 23.39 -31.24 11.19
C ALA A 107 23.09 -32.73 11.38
N ALA A 108 21.89 -33.18 10.98
CA ALA A 108 21.54 -34.59 11.00
C ALA A 108 22.45 -35.42 10.08
N LEU A 109 22.64 -34.97 8.83
CA LEU A 109 23.52 -35.62 7.86
C LEU A 109 24.97 -35.73 8.36
N ASN A 110 25.50 -34.66 8.96
CA ASN A 110 26.85 -34.66 9.54
C ASN A 110 26.98 -35.60 10.75
N ALA A 111 25.90 -35.79 11.51
CA ALA A 111 25.90 -36.63 12.70
C ALA A 111 25.69 -38.12 12.39
N THR A 112 24.84 -38.45 11.41
CA THR A 112 24.40 -39.84 11.14
C THR A 112 24.88 -40.38 9.80
N GLY A 113 25.40 -39.53 8.91
CA GLY A 113 25.72 -39.90 7.52
C GLY A 113 24.50 -40.04 6.60
N GLU A 114 23.28 -39.86 7.13
CA GLU A 114 22.03 -40.02 6.40
C GLU A 114 21.22 -38.72 6.34
N ALA A 115 20.70 -38.38 5.16
CA ALA A 115 19.87 -37.19 4.98
C ALA A 115 18.46 -37.44 5.54
N PRO A 116 17.86 -36.47 6.26
CA PRO A 116 16.48 -36.63 6.74
C PRO A 116 15.48 -36.75 5.59
N VAL A 117 14.50 -37.64 5.77
CA VAL A 117 13.46 -37.94 4.75
C VAL A 117 12.65 -36.70 4.33
N TRP A 118 12.55 -35.70 5.20
CA TRP A 118 11.83 -34.45 4.94
C TRP A 118 12.67 -33.39 4.20
N LEU A 119 13.97 -33.63 3.94
CA LEU A 119 14.86 -32.67 3.28
C LEU A 119 14.34 -32.24 1.91
N GLY A 120 13.85 -33.18 1.10
CA GLY A 120 13.28 -32.87 -0.22
C GLY A 120 12.08 -31.90 -0.13
N LEU A 121 11.21 -32.08 0.88
CA LEU A 121 10.09 -31.17 1.13
C LEU A 121 10.57 -29.78 1.59
N ALA A 122 11.64 -29.71 2.39
CA ALA A 122 12.23 -28.44 2.81
C ALA A 122 12.84 -27.67 1.63
N VAL A 123 13.52 -28.36 0.70
CA VAL A 123 14.07 -27.77 -0.53
C VAL A 123 12.96 -27.24 -1.43
N ALA A 124 11.92 -28.04 -1.71
CA ALA A 124 10.78 -27.60 -2.53
C ALA A 124 10.06 -26.37 -1.93
N ARG A 125 10.00 -26.29 -0.60
CA ARG A 125 9.46 -25.12 0.10
C ARG A 125 10.37 -23.89 -0.02
N CYS A 126 11.69 -24.09 -0.08
CA CYS A 126 12.68 -23.05 -0.35
C CYS A 126 12.47 -22.43 -1.73
N GLU A 127 12.43 -23.27 -2.76
CA GLU A 127 12.26 -22.84 -4.15
C GLU A 127 10.98 -22.03 -4.33
N ARG A 128 9.87 -22.49 -3.74
CA ARG A 128 8.60 -21.75 -3.77
C ARG A 128 8.69 -20.39 -3.07
N SER A 129 9.38 -20.33 -1.92
CA SER A 129 9.53 -19.08 -1.16
C SER A 129 10.42 -18.08 -1.91
N LEU A 130 11.48 -18.56 -2.58
CA LEU A 130 12.33 -17.74 -3.44
C LEU A 130 11.57 -17.23 -4.67
N GLY A 131 10.80 -18.09 -5.34
CA GLY A 131 9.97 -17.66 -6.47
C GLY A 131 8.92 -16.61 -6.07
N GLN A 132 8.34 -16.71 -4.86
CA GLN A 132 7.46 -15.65 -4.33
C GLN A 132 8.20 -14.33 -4.07
N LEU A 133 9.43 -14.40 -3.57
CA LEU A 133 10.26 -13.21 -3.36
C LEU A 133 10.61 -12.53 -4.69
N ASP A 134 10.96 -13.28 -5.72
CA ASP A 134 11.29 -12.73 -7.04
C ASP A 134 10.09 -11.99 -7.65
N LEU A 135 8.88 -12.55 -7.53
CA LEU A 135 7.65 -11.91 -7.96
C LEU A 135 7.39 -10.59 -7.20
N LEU A 136 7.63 -10.58 -5.88
CA LEU A 136 7.48 -9.39 -5.05
C LEU A 136 8.48 -8.30 -5.42
N VAL A 137 9.75 -8.67 -5.65
CA VAL A 137 10.80 -7.73 -6.06
C VAL A 137 10.46 -7.11 -7.41
N ALA A 138 9.99 -7.91 -8.38
CA ALA A 138 9.58 -7.40 -9.68
C ALA A 138 8.37 -6.46 -9.60
N ASP A 139 7.42 -6.73 -8.70
CA ASP A 139 6.26 -5.87 -8.49
C ASP A 139 6.64 -4.54 -7.82
N VAL A 140 7.55 -4.58 -6.84
CA VAL A 140 8.11 -3.36 -6.22
C VAL A 140 8.85 -2.51 -7.25
N ASP A 141 9.73 -3.10 -8.07
CA ASP A 141 10.45 -2.37 -9.14
C ASP A 141 9.48 -1.72 -10.13
N ARG A 142 8.43 -2.44 -10.57
CA ARG A 142 7.41 -1.89 -11.48
C ARG A 142 6.66 -0.69 -10.87
N ARG A 143 6.39 -0.73 -9.57
CA ARG A 143 5.60 0.30 -8.86
C ARG A 143 6.43 1.53 -8.46
N LEU A 144 7.75 1.38 -8.32
CA LEU A 144 8.66 2.47 -7.97
C LEU A 144 9.18 3.25 -9.19
N ARG A 145 9.06 2.71 -10.41
CA ARG A 145 9.31 3.42 -11.68
C ARG A 145 8.12 4.31 -12.08
#